data_AF-A0A165PIY2-F1
#
_entry.id   AF-A0A165PIY2-F1
#
_cell.length_a   1.000
_cell.length_b   1.000
_cell.length_c   1.000
_cell.angle_alpha   90.00
_cell.angle_beta   90.00
_cell.angle_gamma   90.00
#
_symmetry.space_group_name_H-M   'P 1'
#
loop_
_entity.id
_entity.type
_entity.pdbx_description
1 polymer ?
#
loop_
_entity_poly.entity_id
_entity_poly.type
_entity_poly.pdbx_seq_one_letter_code
_entity_poly.pdbx_strand_id
1 'polypeptide(L)'
;MATISYMPHIIYSLALTSVSMNMLYQRKLGEAQKASISAQTTILESLAQRLRSGENFPEEEVERLWNLARKKGETTLNPHVEEIGLKETFLGKKLDAEETARVEEWERLEIEQLKQAFFKEADS
;
A
#
# COMPACT_ATOMS: atom_id res chain seq x y z
N MET A 1 -0.81 -16.76 -43.31
CA MET A 1 -0.72 -15.30 -43.09
C MET A 1 -2.01 -14.78 -42.44
N ALA A 2 -2.32 -15.20 -41.20
CA ALA A 2 -3.53 -14.77 -40.49
C ALA A 2 -3.26 -14.29 -39.05
N THR A 3 -2.06 -14.53 -38.51
CA THR A 3 -1.68 -14.20 -37.14
C THR A 3 -1.29 -12.72 -36.96
N ILE A 4 -0.88 -12.04 -38.02
CA ILE A 4 -0.43 -10.63 -37.98
C ILE A 4 -1.64 -9.67 -37.91
N SER A 5 -2.83 -10.10 -38.34
CA SER A 5 -4.01 -9.24 -38.41
C SER A 5 -4.58 -8.86 -37.04
N TYR A 6 -4.37 -9.68 -36.02
CA TYR A 6 -4.93 -9.48 -34.67
C TYR A 6 -3.93 -8.88 -33.67
N MET A 7 -2.63 -8.90 -34.00
CA MET A 7 -1.57 -8.34 -33.16
C MET A 7 -1.80 -6.86 -32.79
N PRO A 8 -2.22 -5.98 -33.71
CA PRO A 8 -2.51 -4.59 -33.36
C PRO A 8 -3.61 -4.48 -32.31
N HIS A 9 -4.69 -5.26 -32.45
CA HIS A 9 -5.81 -5.24 -31.50
C HIS A 9 -5.40 -5.73 -30.11
N ILE A 10 -4.55 -6.75 -30.02
CA ILE A 10 -4.02 -7.25 -28.75
C ILE A 10 -3.16 -6.15 -28.08
N ILE A 11 -2.23 -5.54 -28.83
CA ILE A 11 -1.39 -4.46 -28.31
C ILE A 11 -2.24 -3.27 -27.85
N TYR A 12 -3.24 -2.86 -28.63
CA TYR A 12 -4.11 -1.75 -28.26
C TYR A 12 -4.97 -2.07 -27.03
N SER A 13 -5.52 -3.28 -26.93
CA SER A 13 -6.28 -3.69 -25.74
C SER A 13 -5.40 -3.74 -24.48
N LEU A 14 -4.15 -4.19 -24.62
CA LEU A 14 -3.19 -4.25 -23.52
C LEU A 14 -2.76 -2.84 -23.09
N ALA A 15 -2.45 -1.97 -24.06
CA ALA A 15 -2.10 -0.58 -23.80
C ALA A 15 -3.27 0.16 -23.12
N LEU A 16 -4.50 -0.01 -23.61
CA LEU A 16 -5.69 0.59 -23.02
C LEU A 16 -5.92 0.11 -21.58
N THR A 17 -5.77 -1.20 -21.34
CA THR A 17 -5.92 -1.79 -20.00
C THR A 17 -4.84 -1.28 -19.06
N SER A 18 -3.59 -1.23 -19.52
CA SER A 18 -2.45 -0.71 -18.76
C SER A 18 -2.64 0.76 -18.37
N VAL A 19 -3.01 1.61 -19.32
CA VAL A 19 -3.28 3.04 -19.07
C VAL A 19 -4.46 3.21 -18.12
N SER A 20 -5.53 2.45 -18.31
CA SER A 20 -6.72 2.52 -17.45
C SER A 20 -6.38 2.13 -16.00
N MET A 21 -5.61 1.05 -15.82
CA MET A 21 -5.17 0.60 -14.51
C MET A 21 -4.22 1.61 -13.85
N ASN A 22 -3.29 2.17 -14.62
CA ASN A 22 -2.38 3.21 -14.13
C ASN A 22 -3.14 4.47 -13.67
N MET A 23 -4.14 4.94 -14.44
CA MET A 23 -4.96 6.09 -14.02
C MET A 23 -5.75 5.81 -12.74
N LEU A 24 -6.29 4.60 -12.59
CA LEU A 24 -6.99 4.19 -11.38
C LEU A 24 -6.04 4.18 -10.17
N TYR A 25 -4.84 3.66 -10.35
CA TYR A 25 -3.80 3.63 -9.32
C TYR A 25 -3.38 5.04 -8.90
N GLN A 26 -3.11 5.91 -9.88
CA GLN A 26 -2.79 7.33 -9.65
C GLN A 26 -3.90 8.06 -8.89
N ARG A 27 -5.18 7.78 -9.20
CA ARG A 27 -6.30 8.36 -8.46
C ARG A 27 -6.30 7.94 -6.99
N LYS A 28 -6.10 6.65 -6.71
CA LYS A 28 -6.03 6.12 -5.34
C LYS A 28 -4.83 6.66 -4.57
N LEU A 29 -3.67 6.78 -5.22
CA LEU A 29 -2.49 7.44 -4.62
C LEU A 29 -2.78 8.90 -4.27
N GLY A 30 -3.43 9.64 -5.17
CA GLY A 30 -3.83 11.02 -4.92
C GLY A 30 -4.82 11.16 -3.76
N GLU A 31 -5.79 10.25 -3.63
CA GLU A 31 -6.72 10.21 -2.50
C GLU A 31 -5.99 9.93 -1.17
N ALA A 32 -5.06 8.97 -1.15
CA ALA A 32 -4.24 8.67 0.03
C ALA A 32 -3.33 9.84 0.44
N GLN A 33 -2.69 10.50 -0.54
CA GLN A 33 -1.88 11.69 -0.31
C GLN A 33 -2.71 12.84 0.25
N LYS A 34 -3.89 13.10 -0.33
CA LYS A 34 -4.81 14.12 0.19
C LYS A 34 -5.24 13.84 1.62
N ALA A 35 -5.57 12.58 1.95
CA ALA A 35 -5.93 12.19 3.31
C ALA A 35 -4.74 12.34 4.29
N SER A 36 -3.52 12.02 3.86
CA SER A 36 -2.32 12.22 4.67
C SER A 36 -2.07 13.70 4.96
N ILE A 37 -2.09 14.55 3.92
CA ILE A 37 -1.89 15.99 4.04
C ILE A 37 -2.97 16.61 4.93
N SER A 38 -4.25 16.28 4.71
CA SER A 38 -5.35 16.78 5.52
C SER A 38 -5.18 16.46 7.01
N ALA A 39 -4.73 15.25 7.34
CA ALA A 39 -4.45 14.88 8.72
C ALA A 39 -3.25 15.65 9.31
N GLN A 40 -2.18 15.86 8.53
CA GLN A 40 -1.05 16.68 8.96
C GLN A 40 -1.47 18.12 9.22
N THR A 41 -2.27 18.72 8.33
CA THR A 41 -2.83 20.06 8.50
C THR A 41 -3.66 20.15 9.76
N THR A 42 -4.52 19.17 10.02
CA THR A 42 -5.36 19.12 11.25
C THR A 42 -4.50 19.10 12.52
N ILE A 43 -3.45 18.27 12.55
CA ILE A 43 -2.52 18.19 13.70
C ILE A 43 -1.81 19.53 13.89
N LEU A 44 -1.24 20.09 12.84
CA LEU A 44 -0.51 21.36 12.89
C LEU A 44 -1.40 22.54 13.27
N GLU A 45 -2.64 22.58 12.77
CA GLU A 45 -3.62 23.60 13.11
C GLU A 45 -4.05 23.50 14.57
N SER A 46 -4.26 22.27 15.08
CA SER A 46 -4.56 22.05 16.51
C SER A 46 -3.41 22.50 17.41
N LEU A 47 -2.16 22.25 17.01
CA LEU A 47 -0.96 22.70 17.71
C LEU A 47 -0.83 24.22 17.67
N ALA A 48 -1.03 24.84 16.51
CA ALA A 48 -1.00 26.28 16.36
C ALA A 48 -2.08 26.98 17.20
N GLN A 49 -3.27 26.39 17.31
CA GLN A 49 -4.35 26.93 18.15
C GLN A 49 -4.00 26.86 19.64
N ARG A 50 -3.44 25.75 20.12
CA ARG A 50 -3.01 25.56 21.52
C ARG A 50 -1.87 26.50 21.91
N LEU A 51 -0.88 26.68 21.03
CA LEU A 51 0.20 27.64 21.23
C LEU A 51 -0.31 29.08 21.30
N ARG A 52 -1.29 29.44 20.45
CA ARG A 52 -1.91 30.77 20.47
C ARG A 52 -2.77 31.01 21.71
N SER A 53 -3.35 29.98 22.32
CA SER A 53 -4.10 30.12 23.58
C SER A 53 -3.23 30.31 24.82
N GLY A 54 -1.89 30.32 24.68
CA GLY A 54 -0.97 30.52 25.80
C GLY A 54 -0.95 29.34 26.77
N GLU A 55 -1.36 28.16 26.32
CA GLU A 55 -1.27 26.92 27.10
C GLU A 55 0.21 26.55 27.28
N ASN A 56 0.64 26.29 28.52
CA ASN A 56 2.01 25.85 28.80
C ASN A 56 2.17 24.41 28.30
N PHE A 57 2.73 24.28 27.11
CA PHE A 57 2.92 23.00 26.45
C PHE A 57 4.39 22.56 26.59
N PRO A 58 4.65 21.33 27.09
CA PRO A 58 6.02 20.84 27.18
C PRO A 58 6.60 20.66 25.78
N GLU A 59 7.83 21.14 25.57
CA GLU A 59 8.52 21.11 24.27
C GLU A 59 8.61 19.70 23.68
N GLU A 60 8.70 18.68 24.55
CA GLU A 60 8.73 17.26 24.17
C GLU A 60 7.44 16.82 23.43
N GLU A 61 6.28 17.38 23.80
CA GLU A 61 5.02 17.03 23.18
C GLU A 61 4.84 17.74 21.82
N VAL A 62 5.42 18.94 21.66
CA VAL A 62 5.55 19.61 20.36
C VAL A 62 6.38 18.76 19.42
N GLU A 63 7.54 18.30 19.87
CA GLU A 63 8.46 17.49 19.06
C GLU A 63 7.82 16.15 18.65
N ARG A 64 7.08 15.50 19.56
CA ARG A 64 6.32 14.28 19.24
C ARG A 64 5.24 14.50 18.19
N LEU A 65 4.46 15.58 18.30
CA LEU A 65 3.40 15.91 17.33
C LEU A 65 3.98 16.32 15.98
N TRP A 66 5.09 17.04 15.97
CA TRP A 66 5.82 17.39 14.76
C TRP A 66 6.39 16.15 14.06
N ASN A 67 7.00 15.24 14.82
CA ASN A 67 7.49 13.96 14.30
C ASN A 67 6.36 13.07 13.77
N LEU A 68 5.18 13.10 14.41
CA LEU A 68 4.00 12.36 13.94
C LEU A 68 3.48 12.92 12.61
N ALA A 69 3.38 14.24 12.48
CA ALA A 69 2.99 14.89 11.23
C ALA A 69 3.98 14.57 10.10
N ARG A 70 5.29 14.59 10.41
CA ARG A 70 6.35 14.30 9.44
C ARG A 70 6.38 12.83 8.99
N LYS A 71 6.31 11.87 9.92
CA LYS A 71 6.32 10.44 9.59
C LYS A 71 5.14 10.01 8.72
N LYS A 72 3.97 10.62 8.91
CA LYS A 72 2.78 10.33 8.07
C LYS A 72 2.96 10.77 6.61
N GLY A 73 3.83 11.76 6.35
CA GLY A 73 4.23 12.17 5.00
C GLY A 73 5.29 11.26 4.38
N GLU A 74 6.26 10.81 5.18
CA GLU A 74 7.34 9.92 4.71
C GLU A 74 6.85 8.49 4.41
N THR A 75 5.89 7.95 5.17
CA THR A 75 5.30 6.63 4.87
C THR A 75 4.68 6.55 3.47
N THR A 76 4.20 7.66 2.91
CA THR A 76 3.65 7.70 1.53
C THR A 76 4.70 7.93 0.45
N LEU A 77 5.93 8.32 0.82
CA LEU A 77 6.99 8.68 -0.11
C LEU A 77 8.04 7.59 -0.28
N ASN A 78 7.92 6.46 0.42
CA ASN A 78 8.82 5.33 0.20
C ASN A 78 8.54 4.77 -1.21
N PRO A 79 9.38 5.06 -2.22
CA PRO A 79 9.14 4.66 -3.60
C PRO A 79 9.61 3.21 -3.84
N HIS A 80 9.94 2.48 -2.78
CA HIS A 80 10.30 1.07 -2.82
C HIS A 80 9.07 0.16 -2.92
N VAL A 81 8.01 0.65 -3.57
CA VAL A 81 7.12 -0.25 -4.28
C VAL A 81 7.93 -0.61 -5.52
N GLU A 82 8.62 -1.76 -5.47
CA GLU A 82 9.15 -2.41 -6.68
C GLU A 82 8.11 -2.21 -7.79
N GLU A 83 8.50 -1.53 -8.87
CA GLU A 83 7.66 -1.40 -10.05
C GLU A 83 7.33 -2.81 -10.51
N ILE A 84 6.18 -3.34 -10.09
CA ILE A 84 5.75 -4.67 -10.48
C ILE A 84 5.58 -4.60 -11.99
N GLY A 85 6.54 -5.16 -12.71
CA GLY A 85 6.54 -5.16 -14.15
C GLY A 85 5.33 -5.92 -14.62
N LEU A 86 4.71 -5.49 -15.73
CA LEU A 86 3.58 -6.22 -16.33
C LEU A 86 3.91 -7.72 -16.53
N LYS A 87 5.18 -8.02 -16.77
CA LYS A 87 5.72 -9.38 -16.82
C LYS A 87 5.54 -10.14 -15.50
N GLU A 88 5.76 -9.55 -14.35
CA GLU A 88 5.58 -10.20 -13.03
C GLU A 88 4.11 -10.44 -12.70
N THR A 89 3.20 -9.56 -13.16
CA THR A 89 1.75 -9.78 -12.98
C THR A 89 1.18 -10.89 -13.87
N PHE A 90 1.73 -11.07 -15.08
CA PHE A 90 1.23 -12.06 -16.05
C PHE A 90 1.96 -13.40 -15.99
N LEU A 91 3.26 -13.40 -15.64
CA LEU A 91 4.07 -14.63 -15.54
C LEU A 91 4.22 -15.13 -14.10
N GLY A 92 3.67 -14.41 -13.12
CA GLY A 92 3.94 -14.62 -11.70
C GLY A 92 5.33 -14.11 -11.32
N LYS A 93 5.43 -13.52 -10.12
CA LYS A 93 6.73 -13.16 -9.53
C LYS A 93 7.56 -14.44 -9.40
N LYS A 94 8.73 -14.48 -10.04
CA LYS A 94 9.74 -15.50 -9.69
C LYS A 94 10.31 -15.09 -8.34
N LEU A 95 9.65 -15.53 -7.28
CA LEU A 95 10.15 -15.42 -5.92
C LEU A 95 11.51 -16.09 -5.85
N ASP A 96 12.46 -15.46 -5.18
CA ASP A 96 13.77 -16.06 -4.95
C ASP A 96 13.61 -17.33 -4.08
N ALA A 97 14.58 -18.26 -4.14
CA ALA A 97 14.47 -19.54 -3.42
C ALA A 97 14.28 -19.36 -1.90
N GLU A 98 14.76 -18.25 -1.35
CA GLU A 98 14.57 -17.89 0.07
C GLU A 98 13.16 -17.33 0.36
N GLU A 99 12.58 -16.56 -0.55
CA GLU A 99 11.22 -16.02 -0.40
C GLU A 99 10.15 -17.13 -0.52
N THR A 100 10.36 -18.10 -1.41
CA THR A 100 9.46 -19.27 -1.56
C THR A 100 9.44 -20.14 -0.30
N ALA A 101 10.61 -20.44 0.29
CA ALA A 101 10.70 -21.20 1.52
C ALA A 101 9.95 -20.52 2.69
N ARG A 102 10.08 -19.18 2.79
CA ARG A 102 9.33 -18.40 3.79
C ARG A 102 7.84 -18.48 3.56
N VAL A 103 7.37 -18.30 2.33
CA VAL A 103 5.93 -18.37 2.01
C VAL A 103 5.36 -19.75 2.34
N GLU A 104 6.08 -20.83 2.03
CA GLU A 104 5.66 -22.20 2.37
C GLU A 104 5.55 -22.44 3.89
N GLU A 105 6.45 -21.86 4.69
CA GLU A 105 6.37 -21.93 6.16
C GLU A 105 5.12 -21.21 6.69
N TRP A 106 4.83 -20.03 6.14
CA TRP A 106 3.63 -19.26 6.49
C TRP A 106 2.33 -19.97 6.10
N GLU A 107 2.27 -20.55 4.90
CA GLU A 107 1.09 -21.30 4.44
C GLU A 107 0.80 -22.53 5.32
N ARG A 108 1.83 -23.24 5.80
CA ARG A 108 1.64 -24.36 6.73
C ARG A 108 1.00 -23.92 8.04
N LEU A 109 1.51 -22.82 8.62
CA LEU A 109 0.97 -22.26 9.86
C LEU A 109 -0.49 -21.83 9.70
N GLU A 110 -0.84 -21.24 8.56
CA GLU A 110 -2.20 -20.81 8.27
C GLU A 110 -3.16 -22.01 8.10
N ILE A 111 -2.73 -23.07 7.42
CA ILE A 111 -3.51 -24.31 7.28
C ILE A 111 -3.74 -24.97 8.65
N GLU A 112 -2.74 -24.98 9.51
CA GLU A 112 -2.88 -25.51 10.87
C GLU A 112 -3.87 -24.69 11.71
N GLN A 113 -3.80 -23.36 11.63
CA GLN A 113 -4.75 -22.47 12.31
C GLN A 113 -6.18 -22.66 11.79
N LEU A 114 -6.36 -22.78 10.47
CA LEU A 114 -7.67 -23.04 9.87
C LEU A 114 -8.22 -24.40 10.31
N LYS A 115 -7.40 -25.45 10.32
CA LYS A 115 -7.81 -26.76 10.84
C LYS A 115 -8.25 -26.68 12.29
N GLN A 116 -7.50 -25.99 13.14
CA GLN A 116 -7.86 -25.81 14.55
C GLN A 116 -9.16 -25.03 14.71
N ALA A 117 -9.39 -24.00 13.91
CA ALA A 117 -10.65 -23.25 13.90
C ALA A 117 -11.83 -24.15 13.48
N PHE A 118 -11.67 -24.95 12.41
CA PHE A 118 -12.68 -25.90 11.95
C PHE A 118 -13.00 -26.98 13.01
N PHE A 119 -11.99 -27.55 13.68
CA PHE A 119 -12.23 -28.53 14.74
C PHE A 119 -12.91 -27.90 15.96
N LYS A 120 -12.54 -26.67 16.33
CA LYS A 120 -13.17 -25.94 17.43
C LYS A 120 -14.63 -25.59 17.16
N GLU A 121 -15.00 -25.36 15.90
CA GLU A 121 -16.38 -25.07 15.48
C GLU A 121 -17.22 -26.34 15.33
N ALA A 122 -16.60 -27.51 15.13
CA ALA A 122 -17.30 -28.81 15.08
C ALA A 122 -17.57 -29.45 16.46
N ASP A 123 -16.82 -29.06 17.49
CA ASP A 123 -16.96 -29.55 18.88
C ASP A 123 -17.85 -28.63 19.77
N SER A 124 -18.47 -27.59 19.19
CA SER A 124 -19.44 -26.69 19.88
C SER A 124 -20.87 -26.88 19.37
#